data_AF-A0A1M4MP89-F1
#
_entry.id   AF-A0A1M4MP89-F1
#
_cell.length_a   1.000
_cell.length_b   1.000
_cell.length_c   1.000
_cell.angle_alpha   90.00
_cell.angle_beta   90.00
_cell.angle_gamma   90.00
#
_symmetry.space_group_name_H-M   'P 1'
#
loop_
_entity.id
_entity.type
_entity.pdbx_description
1 polymer ?
#
loop_
_entity_poly.entity_id
_entity_poly.type
_entity_poly.pdbx_seq_one_letter_code
_entity_poly.pdbx_strand_id
1 'polypeptide(L)'
;MIPYRISEIIGGTEFQKYLSLDLSTTKRIFIQHSLHRMPSQMAYCHFKAVEKIHLDYHDDASLIWKRDDPTSADVIKRFSEFYGVGQKISTMAANILVREFKIDLIDKSAIDISVDVHIERVFKRIGFVPKDATRNDIINLARELYPEYPGIFDSVCWEIGEAWCRPNSPLCENCILKGLCASYQTRSHKKDD
;
A
#
# COMPACT_ATOMS: atom_id res chain seq x y z
N MET A 1 11.61 10.41 0.66
CA MET A 1 10.53 10.33 -0.34
C MET A 1 11.06 10.88 -1.67
N ILE A 2 10.81 10.22 -2.81
CA ILE A 2 11.45 10.57 -4.11
C ILE A 2 11.07 11.98 -4.62
N PRO A 3 9.78 12.38 -4.69
CA PRO A 3 9.41 13.73 -5.13
C PRO A 3 10.10 14.84 -4.34
N TYR A 4 10.15 14.71 -3.00
CA TYR A 4 10.88 15.66 -2.15
C TYR A 4 12.37 15.74 -2.51
N ARG A 5 13.05 14.61 -2.76
CA ARG A 5 14.46 14.64 -3.19
C ARG A 5 14.66 15.30 -4.55
N ILE A 6 13.72 15.11 -5.48
CA ILE A 6 13.74 15.80 -6.77
C ILE A 6 13.57 17.31 -6.56
N SER A 7 12.69 17.73 -5.64
CA SER A 7 12.49 19.13 -5.25
C SER A 7 13.79 19.81 -4.79
N GLU A 8 14.61 19.08 -4.01
CA GLU A 8 15.91 19.58 -3.55
C GLU A 8 16.89 19.77 -4.71
N ILE A 9 16.82 18.91 -5.74
CA ILE A 9 17.70 18.96 -6.93
C ILE A 9 17.30 20.09 -7.88
N ILE A 10 16.00 20.30 -8.09
CA ILE A 10 15.46 21.35 -8.98
C ILE A 10 15.28 22.69 -8.27
N GLY A 11 15.60 22.75 -6.97
CA GLY A 11 15.62 23.96 -6.17
C GLY A 11 14.25 24.50 -5.76
N GLY A 12 13.23 23.66 -5.59
CA GLY A 12 11.93 24.08 -5.07
C GLY A 12 10.82 23.03 -5.18
N THR A 13 9.71 23.29 -4.47
CA THR A 13 8.55 22.39 -4.38
C THR A 13 7.39 22.82 -5.28
N GLU A 14 7.53 23.91 -6.03
CA GLU A 14 6.49 24.41 -6.92
C GLU A 14 6.23 23.41 -8.06
N PHE A 15 4.96 23.08 -8.33
CA PHE A 15 4.61 22.06 -9.31
C PHE A 15 5.17 22.36 -10.71
N GLN A 16 5.19 23.63 -11.10
CA GLN A 16 5.75 24.12 -12.36
C GLN A 16 7.22 23.72 -12.57
N LYS A 17 8.02 23.59 -11.50
CA LYS A 17 9.41 23.11 -11.61
C LYS A 17 9.46 21.65 -12.04
N TYR A 18 8.58 20.81 -11.52
CA TYR A 18 8.48 19.42 -11.97
C TYR A 18 7.98 19.34 -13.42
N LEU A 19 6.98 20.15 -13.77
CA LEU A 19 6.42 20.20 -15.13
C LEU A 19 7.44 20.64 -16.18
N SER A 20 8.41 21.48 -15.79
CA SER A 20 9.50 21.92 -16.68
C SER A 20 10.50 20.83 -17.06
N LEU A 21 10.48 19.68 -16.38
CA LEU A 21 11.40 18.58 -16.65
C LEU A 21 10.93 17.74 -17.82
N ASP A 22 11.77 17.58 -18.84
CA ASP A 22 11.55 16.56 -19.86
C ASP A 22 11.90 15.15 -19.34
N LEU A 23 11.49 14.12 -20.08
CA LEU A 23 11.73 12.73 -19.69
C LEU A 23 13.24 12.41 -19.61
N SER A 24 14.06 12.99 -20.48
CA SER A 24 15.51 12.77 -20.52
C SER A 24 16.20 13.28 -19.26
N THR A 25 15.82 14.48 -18.82
CA THR A 25 16.30 15.12 -17.59
C THR A 25 15.79 14.39 -16.37
N THR A 26 14.52 13.99 -16.35
CA THR A 26 13.95 13.17 -15.28
C THR A 26 14.72 11.85 -15.12
N LYS A 27 14.99 11.13 -16.21
CA LYS A 27 15.81 9.90 -16.18
C LYS A 27 17.20 10.15 -15.63
N ARG A 28 17.85 11.23 -16.07
CA ARG A 28 19.18 11.62 -15.62
C ARG A 28 19.22 11.85 -14.10
N ILE A 29 18.25 12.58 -13.55
CA ILE A 29 18.11 12.82 -12.11
C ILE A 29 18.01 11.49 -11.34
N PHE A 30 17.13 10.59 -11.77
CA PHE A 30 16.95 9.28 -11.12
C PHE A 30 18.22 8.44 -11.10
N ILE A 31 18.98 8.44 -12.20
CA ILE A 31 20.21 7.65 -12.35
C ILE A 31 21.34 8.29 -11.53
N GLN A 32 21.62 9.58 -11.72
CA GLN A 32 22.75 10.27 -11.08
C GLN A 32 22.64 10.28 -9.55
N HIS A 33 21.43 10.41 -9.02
CA HIS A 33 21.18 10.45 -7.58
C HIS A 33 20.74 9.10 -7.00
N SER A 34 20.80 8.02 -7.79
CA SER A 34 20.43 6.66 -7.36
C SER A 34 19.08 6.62 -6.61
N LEU A 35 18.07 7.32 -7.14
CA LEU A 35 16.80 7.54 -6.42
C LEU A 35 15.96 6.27 -6.25
N HIS A 36 16.21 5.24 -7.06
CA HIS A 36 15.52 3.95 -6.98
C HIS A 36 16.37 2.83 -7.62
N ARG A 37 16.14 1.58 -7.20
CA ARG A 37 16.80 0.38 -7.78
C ARG A 37 16.50 0.14 -9.26
N MET A 38 15.36 0.65 -9.75
CA MET A 38 14.92 0.62 -11.15
C MET A 38 14.76 2.06 -11.64
N PRO A 39 15.87 2.80 -11.84
CA PRO A 39 15.83 4.24 -12.01
C PRO A 39 15.11 4.66 -13.29
N SER A 40 15.37 3.98 -14.41
CA SER A 40 14.77 4.31 -15.70
C SER A 40 13.24 4.12 -15.73
N GLN A 41 12.75 3.04 -15.13
CA GLN A 41 11.30 2.78 -15.05
C GLN A 41 10.62 3.78 -14.11
N MET A 42 11.18 4.02 -12.92
CA MET A 42 10.57 4.94 -11.97
C MET A 42 10.64 6.40 -12.42
N ALA A 43 11.67 6.78 -13.17
CA ALA A 43 11.72 8.08 -13.84
C ALA A 43 10.57 8.25 -14.83
N TYR A 44 10.27 7.22 -15.62
CA TYR A 44 9.15 7.26 -16.53
C TYR A 44 7.80 7.33 -15.80
N CYS A 45 7.60 6.51 -14.75
CA CYS A 45 6.39 6.62 -13.91
C CYS A 45 6.24 8.01 -13.29
N HIS A 46 7.32 8.60 -12.78
CA HIS A 46 7.31 9.95 -12.21
C HIS A 46 6.95 11.01 -13.26
N PHE A 47 7.60 10.99 -14.42
CA PHE A 47 7.31 11.89 -15.54
C PHE A 47 5.83 11.80 -15.96
N LYS A 48 5.31 10.59 -16.18
CA LYS A 48 3.90 10.37 -16.53
C LYS A 48 2.94 10.81 -15.42
N ALA A 49 3.33 10.69 -14.15
CA ALA A 49 2.52 11.15 -13.03
C ALA A 49 2.42 12.67 -12.98
N VAL A 50 3.51 13.40 -13.22
CA VAL A 50 3.50 14.87 -13.32
C VAL A 50 2.62 15.32 -14.49
N GLU A 51 2.76 14.70 -15.67
CA GLU A 51 1.87 15.00 -16.81
C GLU A 51 0.39 14.75 -16.48
N LYS A 52 0.06 13.64 -15.82
CA LYS A 52 -1.33 13.33 -15.45
C LYS A 52 -1.89 14.33 -14.43
N ILE A 53 -1.10 14.72 -13.43
CA ILE A 53 -1.52 15.74 -12.45
C ILE A 53 -1.77 17.09 -13.14
N HIS A 54 -0.92 17.48 -14.09
CA HIS A 54 -1.12 18.69 -14.87
C HIS A 54 -2.43 18.66 -15.67
N LEU A 55 -2.64 17.60 -16.45
CA LEU A 55 -3.75 17.49 -17.40
C LEU A 55 -5.10 17.24 -16.72
N ASP A 56 -5.15 16.33 -15.74
CA ASP A 56 -6.42 15.82 -15.18
C ASP A 56 -6.79 16.48 -13.84
N TYR A 57 -5.80 17.13 -13.20
CA TYR A 57 -5.91 17.66 -11.84
C TYR A 57 -5.36 19.09 -11.70
N HIS A 58 -5.11 19.79 -12.82
CA HIS A 58 -4.75 21.21 -12.84
C HIS A 58 -3.63 21.59 -11.85
N ASP A 59 -2.56 20.80 -11.85
CA ASP A 59 -1.39 20.95 -10.96
C ASP A 59 -1.64 20.67 -9.46
N ASP A 60 -2.86 20.32 -9.05
CA ASP A 60 -3.24 19.99 -7.68
C ASP A 60 -3.59 18.51 -7.51
N ALA A 61 -2.59 17.73 -7.09
CA ALA A 61 -2.75 16.31 -6.80
C ALA A 61 -3.81 16.02 -5.71
N SER A 62 -4.15 16.98 -4.83
CA SER A 62 -5.15 16.76 -3.80
C SER A 62 -6.56 16.58 -4.35
N LEU A 63 -6.81 17.02 -5.59
CA LEU A 63 -8.05 16.76 -6.31
C LEU A 63 -8.29 15.27 -6.59
N ILE A 64 -7.28 14.39 -6.43
CA ILE A 64 -7.49 12.94 -6.46
C ILE A 64 -8.48 12.51 -5.36
N TRP A 65 -8.39 13.09 -4.16
CA TRP A 65 -9.18 12.68 -2.99
C TRP A 65 -10.06 13.78 -2.39
N LYS A 66 -9.99 15.03 -2.86
CA LYS A 66 -10.80 16.14 -2.35
C LYS A 66 -12.00 16.53 -3.23
N ARG A 67 -11.96 16.25 -4.54
CA ARG A 67 -13.02 16.73 -5.44
C ARG A 67 -14.26 15.84 -5.37
N ASP A 68 -15.42 16.51 -5.40
CA ASP A 68 -16.76 15.93 -5.55
C ASP A 68 -17.16 14.94 -4.44
N ASP A 69 -16.65 15.14 -3.21
CA ASP A 69 -16.90 14.25 -2.06
C ASP A 69 -16.73 12.76 -2.44
N PRO A 70 -15.51 12.29 -2.73
CA PRO A 70 -15.33 11.01 -3.40
C PRO A 70 -15.57 9.82 -2.46
N THR A 71 -16.10 8.73 -3.02
CA THR A 71 -16.10 7.41 -2.36
C THR A 71 -14.69 6.82 -2.34
N SER A 72 -14.45 5.78 -1.53
CA SER A 72 -13.17 5.07 -1.58
C SER A 72 -12.91 4.43 -2.96
N ALA A 73 -13.95 3.99 -3.66
CA ALA A 73 -13.85 3.44 -5.00
C ALA A 73 -13.37 4.49 -6.03
N ASP A 74 -13.87 5.73 -5.93
CA ASP A 74 -13.45 6.83 -6.81
C ASP A 74 -11.97 7.15 -6.64
N VAL A 75 -11.50 7.26 -5.39
CA VAL A 75 -10.10 7.54 -5.08
C VAL A 75 -9.19 6.41 -5.58
N ILE A 76 -9.57 5.15 -5.36
CA ILE A 76 -8.81 3.99 -5.85
C ILE A 76 -8.75 3.98 -7.37
N LYS A 77 -9.87 4.24 -8.06
CA LYS A 77 -9.91 4.32 -9.51
C LYS A 77 -8.96 5.40 -10.02
N ARG A 78 -9.04 6.62 -9.47
CA ARG A 78 -8.18 7.76 -9.84
C ARG A 78 -6.69 7.43 -9.66
N PHE A 79 -6.31 6.73 -8.59
CA PHE A 79 -4.92 6.25 -8.43
C PHE A 79 -4.53 5.19 -9.47
N SER A 80 -5.42 4.24 -9.76
CA SER A 80 -5.13 3.15 -10.72
C SER A 80 -4.89 3.62 -12.16
N GLU A 81 -5.34 4.83 -12.49
CA GLU A 81 -5.10 5.45 -13.79
C GLU A 81 -3.68 6.03 -13.94
N PHE A 82 -2.89 6.10 -12.86
CA PHE A 82 -1.49 6.51 -12.95
C PHE A 82 -0.64 5.40 -13.56
N TYR A 83 0.28 5.77 -14.46
CA TYR A 83 1.15 4.81 -15.12
C TYR A 83 2.00 4.03 -14.10
N GLY A 84 1.93 2.69 -14.17
CA GLY A 84 2.66 1.80 -13.27
C GLY A 84 1.99 1.59 -11.90
N VAL A 85 0.78 2.12 -11.69
CA VAL A 85 0.01 1.95 -10.45
C VAL A 85 -1.03 0.85 -10.63
N GLY A 86 -0.80 -0.30 -10.01
CA GLY A 86 -1.76 -1.40 -9.96
C GLY A 86 -2.72 -1.30 -8.76
N GLN A 87 -3.63 -2.27 -8.65
CA GLN A 87 -4.61 -2.38 -7.56
C GLN A 87 -3.97 -2.22 -6.17
N LYS A 88 -2.91 -2.99 -5.89
CA LYS A 88 -2.21 -2.95 -4.59
C LYS A 88 -1.74 -1.53 -4.23
N ILE A 89 -1.15 -0.82 -5.18
CA ILE A 89 -0.62 0.54 -4.93
C ILE A 89 -1.79 1.52 -4.76
N SER A 90 -2.84 1.39 -5.57
CA SER A 90 -4.04 2.25 -5.51
C SER A 90 -4.73 2.14 -4.16
N THR A 91 -4.97 0.91 -3.72
CA THR A 91 -5.60 0.61 -2.43
C THR A 91 -4.73 1.08 -1.26
N MET A 92 -3.42 0.81 -1.28
CA MET A 92 -2.51 1.28 -0.23
C MET A 92 -2.45 2.81 -0.15
N ALA A 93 -2.46 3.50 -1.29
CA ALA A 93 -2.49 4.96 -1.32
C ALA A 93 -3.76 5.52 -0.66
N ALA A 94 -4.94 4.98 -1.01
CA ALA A 94 -6.20 5.34 -0.36
C ALA A 94 -6.19 5.00 1.15
N ASN A 95 -5.63 3.85 1.51
CA ASN A 95 -5.52 3.41 2.90
C ASN A 95 -4.65 4.37 3.74
N ILE A 96 -3.52 4.82 3.20
CA ILE A 96 -2.64 5.82 3.84
C ILE A 96 -3.38 7.15 4.02
N LEU A 97 -4.10 7.64 3.01
CA LEU A 97 -4.87 8.88 3.11
C LEU A 97 -5.87 8.85 4.28
N VAL A 98 -6.65 7.77 4.36
CA VAL A 98 -7.66 7.61 5.42
C VAL A 98 -7.03 7.37 6.79
N ARG A 99 -6.06 6.44 6.87
CA ARG A 99 -5.52 5.97 8.15
C ARG A 99 -4.53 6.96 8.76
N GLU A 100 -3.61 7.48 7.97
CA GLU A 100 -2.48 8.29 8.45
C GLU A 100 -2.80 9.78 8.37
N PHE A 101 -3.36 10.24 7.25
CA PHE A 101 -3.69 11.65 7.03
C PHE A 101 -5.10 12.04 7.49
N LYS A 102 -5.92 11.07 7.94
CA LYS A 102 -7.30 11.28 8.42
C LYS A 102 -8.17 12.02 7.39
N ILE A 103 -7.95 11.74 6.11
CA ILE A 103 -8.81 12.23 5.04
C ILE A 103 -10.13 11.48 5.12
N ASP A 104 -11.22 12.23 5.29
CA ASP A 104 -12.57 11.68 5.26
C ASP A 104 -13.02 11.47 3.81
N LEU A 105 -13.50 10.25 3.54
CA LEU A 105 -14.15 9.84 2.30
C LEU A 105 -15.58 9.42 2.64
N ILE A 106 -16.48 9.36 1.65
CA ILE A 106 -17.87 8.92 1.87
C ILE A 106 -17.93 7.54 2.53
N ASP A 107 -17.02 6.64 2.13
CA ASP A 107 -16.89 5.29 2.67
C ASP A 107 -15.43 4.82 2.65
N LYS A 108 -15.18 3.63 3.21
CA LYS A 108 -13.87 2.95 3.20
C LYS A 108 -13.98 1.51 2.67
N SER A 109 -15.15 1.14 2.16
CA SER A 109 -15.52 -0.24 1.83
C SER A 109 -14.75 -0.80 0.64
N ALA A 110 -14.32 0.05 -0.30
CA ALA A 110 -13.49 -0.36 -1.43
C ALA A 110 -12.00 -0.40 -1.10
N ILE A 111 -11.58 0.11 0.07
CA ILE A 111 -10.19 0.04 0.52
C ILE A 111 -9.90 -1.38 0.96
N ASP A 112 -9.48 -2.21 0.02
CA ASP A 112 -9.05 -3.59 0.27
C ASP A 112 -7.77 -3.70 1.12
N ILE A 113 -7.47 -4.92 1.54
CA ILE A 113 -6.14 -5.25 2.03
C ILE A 113 -5.12 -5.32 0.88
N SER A 114 -3.91 -4.86 1.12
CA SER A 114 -2.80 -4.88 0.16
C SER A 114 -1.90 -6.09 0.37
N VAL A 115 -2.44 -7.29 0.14
CA VAL A 115 -1.82 -8.58 0.49
C VAL A 115 -0.31 -8.61 0.16
N ASP A 116 0.49 -8.75 1.22
CA ASP A 116 1.93 -8.92 1.18
C ASP A 116 2.34 -10.21 1.89
N VAL A 117 3.65 -10.41 2.05
CA VAL A 117 4.18 -11.61 2.70
C VAL A 117 3.82 -11.70 4.19
N HIS A 118 3.58 -10.58 4.88
CA HIS A 118 3.17 -10.55 6.29
C HIS A 118 1.71 -10.93 6.42
N ILE A 119 0.83 -10.28 5.67
CA ILE A 119 -0.61 -10.56 5.62
C ILE A 119 -0.85 -12.02 5.25
N GLU A 120 -0.25 -12.49 4.15
CA GLU A 120 -0.41 -13.87 3.68
C GLU A 120 0.01 -14.88 4.76
N ARG A 121 1.13 -14.63 5.42
CA ARG A 121 1.63 -15.51 6.49
C ARG A 121 0.77 -15.48 7.74
N VAL A 122 0.32 -14.30 8.16
CA VAL A 122 -0.51 -14.13 9.37
C VAL A 122 -1.86 -14.79 9.13
N PHE A 123 -2.58 -14.46 8.06
CA PHE A 123 -3.90 -15.04 7.74
C PHE A 123 -3.86 -16.57 7.64
N LYS A 124 -2.84 -17.14 6.98
CA LYS A 124 -2.67 -18.60 6.87
C LYS A 124 -2.33 -19.25 8.21
N ARG A 125 -1.50 -18.61 9.06
CA ARG A 125 -1.06 -19.22 10.33
C ARG A 125 -2.12 -19.17 11.43
N ILE A 126 -2.86 -18.07 11.50
CA ILE A 126 -3.97 -17.95 12.47
C ILE A 126 -5.13 -18.89 12.11
N GLY A 127 -5.22 -19.33 10.85
CA GLY A 127 -6.23 -20.26 10.38
C GLY A 127 -7.45 -19.58 9.78
N PHE A 128 -7.33 -18.30 9.40
CA PHE A 128 -8.40 -17.56 8.71
C PHE A 128 -8.63 -18.09 7.30
N VAL A 129 -7.56 -18.51 6.63
CA VAL A 129 -7.63 -19.18 5.32
C VAL A 129 -6.78 -20.45 5.29
N PRO A 130 -7.10 -21.42 4.39
CA PRO A 130 -6.24 -22.57 4.11
C PRO A 130 -4.83 -22.18 3.66
N LYS A 131 -3.86 -23.11 3.77
CA LYS A 131 -2.45 -22.85 3.42
C LYS A 131 -2.23 -22.58 1.93
N ASP A 132 -3.03 -23.23 1.09
CA ASP A 132 -3.06 -23.11 -0.37
C ASP A 132 -3.94 -21.95 -0.87
N ALA A 133 -4.59 -21.21 0.04
CA ALA A 133 -5.39 -20.04 -0.31
C ALA A 133 -4.59 -19.03 -1.13
N THR A 134 -5.27 -18.49 -2.14
CA THR A 134 -4.78 -17.45 -3.04
C THR A 134 -4.85 -16.08 -2.37
N ARG A 135 -4.22 -15.06 -2.98
CA ARG A 135 -4.35 -13.68 -2.51
C ARG A 135 -5.78 -13.17 -2.59
N ASN A 136 -6.55 -13.62 -3.57
CA ASN A 136 -7.95 -13.23 -3.72
C ASN A 136 -8.81 -13.80 -2.59
N ASP A 137 -8.53 -15.02 -2.13
CA ASP A 137 -9.25 -15.61 -1.00
C ASP A 137 -9.04 -14.78 0.28
N ILE A 138 -7.81 -14.30 0.50
CA ILE A 138 -7.49 -13.42 1.64
C ILE A 138 -8.23 -12.08 1.51
N ILE A 139 -8.24 -11.47 0.32
CA ILE A 139 -8.97 -10.21 0.07
C ILE A 139 -10.46 -10.39 0.32
N ASN A 140 -11.05 -11.46 -0.22
CA ASN A 140 -12.48 -11.74 -0.06
C ASN A 140 -12.82 -11.97 1.41
N LEU A 141 -12.02 -12.76 2.13
CA LEU A 141 -12.24 -12.95 3.56
C LEU A 141 -12.12 -11.64 4.36
N ALA A 142 -11.16 -10.76 4.04
CA ALA A 142 -11.06 -9.47 4.71
C ALA A 142 -12.30 -8.59 4.48
N ARG A 143 -12.88 -8.64 3.28
CA ARG A 143 -14.16 -7.96 2.98
C ARG A 143 -15.31 -8.55 3.77
N GLU A 144 -15.35 -9.86 3.95
CA GLU A 144 -16.39 -10.52 4.75
C GLU A 144 -16.24 -10.22 6.25
N LEU A 145 -15.00 -10.21 6.77
CA LEU A 145 -14.72 -9.96 8.17
C LEU A 145 -15.00 -8.51 8.58
N TYR A 146 -14.72 -7.54 7.70
CA TYR A 146 -15.00 -6.14 7.99
C TYR A 146 -15.34 -5.33 6.72
N PRO A 147 -16.60 -5.42 6.23
CA PRO A 147 -17.00 -4.86 4.94
C PRO A 147 -16.94 -3.33 4.88
N GLU A 148 -17.03 -2.66 6.03
CA GLU A 148 -16.95 -1.19 6.08
C GLU A 148 -15.54 -0.66 5.79
N TYR A 149 -14.50 -1.43 6.14
CA TYR A 149 -13.11 -1.02 5.93
C TYR A 149 -12.14 -2.21 5.94
N PRO A 150 -12.08 -3.02 4.86
CA PRO A 150 -11.25 -4.22 4.82
C PRO A 150 -9.75 -3.91 5.02
N GLY A 151 -9.27 -2.79 4.48
CA GLY A 151 -7.87 -2.37 4.52
C GLY A 151 -7.32 -2.09 5.91
N ILE A 152 -8.15 -2.05 6.96
CA ILE A 152 -7.68 -1.89 8.34
C ILE A 152 -6.72 -3.01 8.77
N PHE A 153 -6.89 -4.22 8.20
CA PHE A 153 -6.06 -5.37 8.55
C PHE A 153 -4.60 -5.21 8.10
N ASP A 154 -4.29 -4.32 7.14
CA ASP A 154 -2.93 -4.12 6.62
C ASP A 154 -1.94 -3.77 7.74
N SER A 155 -2.22 -2.72 8.53
CA SER A 155 -1.32 -2.28 9.60
C SER A 155 -1.16 -3.33 10.68
N VAL A 156 -2.28 -3.94 11.10
CA VAL A 156 -2.29 -4.92 12.19
C VAL A 156 -1.51 -6.17 11.79
N CYS A 157 -1.72 -6.67 10.58
CA CYS A 157 -1.01 -7.87 10.11
C CYS A 157 0.46 -7.60 9.82
N TRP A 158 0.81 -6.41 9.34
CA TRP A 158 2.20 -6.02 9.14
C TRP A 158 2.94 -5.99 10.49
N GLU A 159 2.38 -5.30 11.49
CA GLU A 159 2.93 -5.21 12.85
C GLU A 159 3.08 -6.61 13.47
N ILE A 160 2.03 -7.43 13.41
CA ILE A 160 2.07 -8.79 13.94
C ILE A 160 3.13 -9.64 13.22
N GLY A 161 3.15 -9.55 11.90
CA GLY A 161 4.04 -10.32 11.04
C GLY A 161 5.51 -9.97 11.22
N GLU A 162 5.82 -8.70 11.51
CA GLU A 162 7.16 -8.22 11.77
C GLU A 162 7.62 -8.52 13.20
N ALA A 163 6.82 -8.15 14.20
CA ALA A 163 7.22 -8.22 15.60
C ALA A 163 7.27 -9.68 16.12
N TRP A 164 6.24 -10.49 15.85
CA TRP A 164 6.10 -11.86 16.42
C TRP A 164 6.04 -12.97 15.38
N CYS A 165 5.15 -12.87 14.39
CA CYS A 165 4.85 -13.93 13.45
C CYS A 165 5.88 -13.94 12.30
N ARG A 166 7.17 -14.06 12.63
CA ARG A 166 8.29 -14.04 11.68
C ARG A 166 8.30 -15.28 10.77
N PRO A 167 8.88 -15.21 9.56
CA PRO A 167 8.97 -16.37 8.66
C PRO A 167 9.60 -17.59 9.35
N ASN A 168 10.75 -17.36 9.98
CA ASN A 168 11.51 -18.34 10.76
C ASN A 168 11.46 -17.98 12.25
N SER A 169 11.44 -18.99 13.11
CA SER A 169 11.45 -18.85 14.57
C SER A 169 10.44 -17.80 15.11
N PRO A 170 9.12 -17.96 14.85
CA PRO A 170 8.12 -17.02 15.33
C PRO A 170 8.07 -16.98 16.86
N LEU A 171 7.89 -15.79 17.44
CA LEU A 171 7.81 -15.55 18.87
C LEU A 171 6.39 -15.80 19.40
N CYS A 172 5.87 -17.01 19.17
CA CYS A 172 4.45 -17.33 19.42
C CYS A 172 4.03 -17.13 20.88
N GLU A 173 4.92 -17.43 21.83
CA GLU A 173 4.63 -17.29 23.27
C GLU A 173 4.27 -15.85 23.68
N ASN A 174 4.84 -14.87 22.98
CA ASN A 174 4.64 -13.45 23.25
C ASN A 174 3.67 -12.79 22.26
N CYS A 175 3.11 -13.55 21.31
CA CYS A 175 2.24 -13.01 20.27
C CYS A 175 0.84 -12.73 20.84
N ILE A 176 0.30 -11.56 20.54
CA ILE A 176 -1.06 -11.17 20.98
C ILE A 176 -2.15 -12.12 20.46
N LEU A 177 -1.91 -12.80 19.34
CA LEU A 177 -2.86 -13.77 18.77
C LEU A 177 -2.61 -15.21 19.22
N LYS A 178 -1.71 -15.47 20.19
CA LYS A 178 -1.35 -16.82 20.65
C LYS A 178 -2.56 -17.70 20.91
N GLY A 179 -3.53 -17.20 21.69
CA GLY A 179 -4.73 -17.96 22.08
C GLY A 179 -5.65 -18.32 20.92
N LEU A 180 -5.60 -17.55 19.82
CA LEU A 180 -6.46 -17.72 18.64
C LEU A 180 -5.72 -18.35 17.45
N CYS A 181 -4.41 -18.60 17.56
CA CYS A 181 -3.59 -19.01 16.43
C CYS A 181 -3.62 -20.53 16.23
N ALA A 182 -4.31 -20.99 15.18
CA ALA A 182 -4.39 -22.41 14.84
C ALA A 182 -3.00 -23.08 14.72
N SER A 183 -2.04 -22.43 14.05
CA SER A 183 -0.68 -22.98 13.90
C SER A 183 0.08 -23.13 15.21
N TYR A 184 -0.21 -22.30 16.22
CA TYR A 184 0.39 -22.43 17.54
C TYR A 184 -0.24 -23.61 18.30
N GLN A 185 -1.57 -23.68 18.30
CA GLN A 185 -2.31 -24.77 18.95
C GLN A 185 -1.85 -26.14 18.41
N THR A 186 -1.74 -26.33 17.09
CA THR A 186 -1.27 -27.60 16.52
C THR A 186 0.18 -27.94 16.89
N ARG A 187 1.04 -26.94 17.12
CA ARG A 187 2.44 -27.16 17.54
C ARG A 187 2.57 -27.49 19.01
N SER A 188 1.71 -26.94 19.85
CA SER A 188 1.67 -27.24 21.29
C SER A 188 1.28 -28.70 21.53
N HIS A 189 0.25 -29.20 20.83
CA HIS A 189 -0.21 -30.58 21.00
C HIS A 189 0.84 -31.62 20.59
N LYS A 190 1.71 -31.31 19.63
CA LYS A 190 2.82 -32.20 19.23
C LYS A 190 4.00 -32.24 20.20
N LYS A 191 4.03 -31.39 21.24
CA LYS A 191 5.07 -31.41 22.28
C LYS A 191 4.67 -32.23 23.51
N ASP A 192 3.39 -32.55 23.63
CA ASP A 192 2.82 -33.28 24.77
C ASP A 192 2.59 -34.77 24.47
N ASP A 193 2.90 -35.22 23.23
CA ASP A 193 2.99 -36.62 22.77
C ASP A 193 4.47 -37.04 22.60
#